data_AF-X8CLF8-F1
#
_entry.id   AF-X8CLF8-F1
#
_cell.length_a   1.000
_cell.length_b   1.000
_cell.length_c   1.000
_cell.angle_alpha   90.00
_cell.angle_beta   90.00
_cell.angle_gamma   90.00
#
_symmetry.space_group_name_H-M   'P 1'
#
loop_
_entity.id
_entity.type
_entity.pdbx_description
1 polymer ?
#
loop_
_entity_poly.entity_id
_entity_poly.type
_entity_poly.pdbx_seq_one_letter_code
_entity_poly.pdbx_strand_id
1 'polypeptide(L)' 'MLVCPYHHRLHHRGVITLTGPAHALTVTDEAGRVLSPGSLAHPPTRPPPAVPPCPGPTGERADWWWYDPFQPQPPPTTN' A
#
# COMPACT_ATOMS: atom_id res chain seq x y z
N MET A 1 -5.76 -5.00 2.29
CA MET A 1 -4.62 -5.12 3.22
C MET A 1 -3.43 -4.42 2.58
N LEU A 2 -2.95 -3.36 3.21
CA LEU A 2 -1.85 -2.55 2.71
C LEU A 2 -0.61 -2.90 3.54
N VAL A 3 0.35 -3.62 2.96
CA VAL A 3 1.65 -3.85 3.60
C VAL A 3 2.31 -2.47 3.77
N CYS A 4 2.87 -2.15 4.94
CA CYS A 4 3.43 -0.80 5.14
C CYS A 4 4.59 -0.52 4.16
N PRO A 5 4.90 0.76 3.83
CA PRO A 5 5.90 1.10 2.81
C PRO A 5 7.27 0.48 3.04
N TYR A 6 7.67 0.29 4.31
CA TYR A 6 8.93 -0.37 4.66
C TYR A 6 8.96 -1.84 4.22
N HIS A 7 7.95 -2.62 4.61
CA HIS A 7 7.86 -4.04 4.25
C HIS A 7 7.64 -4.24 2.75
N HIS A 8 6.91 -3.34 2.09
CA HIS A 8 6.76 -3.37 0.64
C HIS A 8 8.11 -3.24 -0.08
N ARG A 9 8.99 -2.35 0.39
CA ARG A 9 10.36 -2.24 -0.13
C ARG A 9 11.19 -3.48 0.13
N LEU A 10 11.08 -4.09 1.32
CA LEU A 10 11.80 -5.32 1.64
C LEU A 10 11.40 -6.49 0.74
N HIS A 11 10.12 -6.58 0.38
CA HIS A 11 9.62 -7.59 -0.56
C HIS A 11 10.24 -7.42 -1.95
N HIS A 12 10.25 -6.19 -2.50
CA HIS A 12 10.91 -5.93 -3.79
C HIS A 12 12.42 -6.16 -3.77
N ARG A 13 13.05 -6.08 -2.60
CA ARG A 13 14.47 -6.39 -2.41
C ARG A 13 14.76 -7.88 -2.21
N GLY A 14 13.73 -8.74 -2.12
CA GLY A 14 13.89 -10.17 -1.87
C GLY A 14 14.26 -10.54 -0.42
N VAL A 15 14.21 -9.58 0.51
CA VAL A 15 14.58 -9.80 1.92
C VAL A 15 13.47 -10.51 2.69
N ILE A 16 12.22 -10.34 2.25
CA ILE A 16 11.05 -11.03 2.79
C ILE A 16 10.21 -11.60 1.66
N THR A 17 9.52 -12.70 1.94
CA THR A 17 8.53 -13.31 1.05
C THR A 17 7.13 -13.15 1.66
N LEU A 18 6.16 -12.76 0.82
CA LEU A 18 4.76 -12.58 1.21
C LEU A 18 3.94 -13.70 0.56
N THR A 19 3.26 -14.52 1.37
CA THR A 19 2.42 -15.64 0.89
C THR A 19 1.01 -15.60 1.47
N GLY A 20 0.06 -16.21 0.77
CA GLY A 20 -1.33 -16.32 1.20
C GLY A 20 -2.22 -15.14 0.79
N PRO A 21 -3.53 -15.23 1.09
CA PRO A 21 -4.49 -14.20 0.75
C PRO A 21 -4.35 -12.99 1.68
N ALA A 22 -4.89 -11.85 1.25
CA ALA A 22 -4.67 -10.58 1.93
C ALA A 22 -5.17 -10.51 3.39
N HIS A 23 -6.06 -11.41 3.79
CA HIS A 23 -6.60 -11.49 5.15
C HIS A 23 -5.88 -12.54 6.03
N ALA A 24 -4.98 -13.33 5.44
CA ALA A 24 -4.22 -14.38 6.11
C ALA A 24 -2.78 -14.44 5.55
N LEU A 25 -2.14 -13.26 5.48
CA LEU A 25 -0.80 -13.13 4.94
C LEU A 25 0.24 -13.71 5.89
N THR A 26 1.13 -14.53 5.34
CA THR A 26 2.33 -15.03 6.02
C THR A 26 3.55 -14.30 5.45
N VAL A 27 4.39 -13.79 6.35
CA VAL A 27 5.65 -13.12 5.99
C VAL A 27 6.79 -14.03 6.45
N THR A 28 7.71 -14.35 5.55
CA THR A 28 8.95 -15.07 5.89
C THR A 28 10.17 -14.24 5.54
N ASP A 29 11.28 -14.45 6.24
CA ASP A 29 12.58 -13.91 5.82
C ASP A 29 13.23 -14.76 4.71
N GLU A 30 14.43 -14.35 4.28
CA GLU A 30 15.24 -15.03 3.27
C GLU A 30 15.57 -16.49 3.63
N ALA A 31 15.63 -16.83 4.92
CA ALA A 31 15.86 -18.21 5.38
C ALA A 31 14.55 -19.02 5.46
N GLY A 32 13.42 -18.45 5.04
CA GLY A 32 12.10 -19.09 5.10
C GLY A 32 11.48 -19.13 6.50
N ARG A 33 12.05 -18.43 7.48
CA ARG A 33 11.50 -18.39 8.84
C ARG A 33 10.33 -17.41 8.90
N VAL A 34 9.22 -17.85 9.49
CA VAL A 34 8.02 -17.00 9.67
C VAL A 34 8.35 -15.85 10.61
N LEU A 35 8.10 -14.62 10.14
CA LEU A 35 8.20 -13.41 10.95
C LEU A 35 6.92 -13.25 11.75
N SER A 36 7.05 -13.12 13.08
CA SER A 36 5.91 -12.84 13.94
C SER A 36 5.28 -11.49 13.56
N PRO A 37 3.95 -11.36 13.54
CA PRO A 37 3.28 -10.08 13.34
C PRO A 37 3.61 -9.16 14.51
N GLY A 38 4.66 -8.36 14.35
CA GLY A 38 5.14 -7.38 15.31
C GLY A 38 5.19 -6.02 14.65
N SER A 39 4.31 -5.13 15.08
CA SER A 39 4.51 -3.71 14.78
C SER A 39 5.76 -3.24 15.53
N LEU A 40 6.88 -3.07 14.82
CA LEU A 40 8.05 -2.35 15.31
C LEU A 40 7.83 -0.84 15.32
N ALA A 41 6.60 -0.36 15.11
CA ALA A 41 6.28 1.05 15.26
C ALA A 41 6.47 1.43 16.73
N HIS A 42 7.69 1.83 17.06
CA HIS A 42 7.99 2.44 18.33
C HIS A 42 7.25 3.78 18.39
N PRO A 43 6.57 4.09 19.50
CA PRO A 43 6.05 5.41 19.74
C PRO A 43 7.17 6.43 19.50
N PRO A 44 6.94 7.50 18.71
CA PRO A 44 7.96 8.52 18.52
C PRO A 44 8.38 9.06 19.89
N THR A 45 9.67 8.97 20.21
CA THR A 45 10.24 9.48 21.47
C THR A 45 10.49 10.97 21.46
N ARG A 46 10.24 11.62 20.32
CA ARG A 46 10.47 13.05 20.10
C ARG A 46 9.13 13.78 19.99
N PRO A 47 9.07 15.06 20.39
CA PRO A 47 7.88 15.87 20.17
C PRO A 47 7.51 15.89 18.68
N PRO A 48 6.21 16.03 18.35
CA PRO A 48 5.77 16.22 16.98
C PRO A 48 6.56 17.36 16.31
N PRO A 49 6.85 17.26 15.00
CA PRO A 49 7.50 18.37 14.30
C PRO A 49 6.63 19.62 14.39
N ALA A 50 7.26 20.77 14.61
CA ALA A 50 6.59 22.07 14.66
C ALA A 50 6.23 22.54 13.25
N VAL A 51 5.26 21.87 12.63
CA VAL A 51 4.73 22.21 11.30
C VAL A 51 3.44 23.02 11.46
N PRO A 52 3.25 24.12 10.70
CA PRO A 52 1.99 24.84 10.68
C PRO A 52 0.86 23.94 10.14
N PRO A 53 -0.41 24.17 10.54
CA PRO A 53 -1.54 23.46 9.97
C PRO A 53 -1.53 23.54 8.44
N CYS A 54 -1.86 22.42 7.78
CA CYS A 54 -2.04 22.41 6.34
C CYS A 54 -3.09 23.49 5.98
N PRO A 55 -2.80 24.46 5.09
CA PRO A 55 -3.72 25.55 4.74
C PRO A 55 -5.05 25.11 4.10
N GLY A 56 -5.19 23.82 3.84
CA GLY A 56 -6.24 23.25 3.00
C GLY A 56 -5.72 22.95 1.60
N PRO A 57 -6.52 22.28 0.76
CA PRO A 57 -6.19 22.07 -0.64
C PRO A 57 -6.10 23.41 -1.37
N THR A 58 -5.13 23.53 -2.28
CA THR A 58 -4.83 24.75 -3.06
C THR A 58 -5.93 25.12 -4.08
N GLY A 59 -6.99 24.31 -4.18
CA GLY A 59 -8.06 24.45 -5.17
C GLY A 59 -7.63 24.09 -6.59
N GLU A 60 -6.38 23.66 -6.77
CA GLU A 60 -5.86 23.13 -8.03
C GLU A 60 -6.68 21.91 -8.47
N ARG A 61 -7.02 21.86 -9.77
CA ARG A 61 -7.73 20.71 -10.32
C ARG A 61 -6.79 19.52 -10.31
N ALA A 62 -7.27 18.39 -9.81
CA ALA A 62 -6.56 17.14 -9.99
C ALA A 62 -6.59 16.79 -11.48
N ASP A 63 -5.43 16.80 -12.14
CA ASP A 63 -5.26 16.21 -13.46
C ASP A 63 -5.33 14.69 -13.29
N TRP A 64 -6.48 14.11 -13.63
CA TRP A 64 -6.72 12.66 -13.61
C TRP A 64 -6.23 12.04 -14.94
N TRP A 65 -4.97 12.28 -15.29
CA TRP A 65 -4.41 11.90 -16.59
C TRP A 65 -4.05 10.42 -16.75
N TRP A 66 -4.32 9.58 -15.74
CA TRP A 66 -3.91 8.17 -15.73
C TRP A 66 -5.08 7.16 -15.78
N TYR A 67 -6.34 7.61 -15.90
CA TYR A 67 -7.50 6.71 -15.90
C TYR A 67 -8.44 6.99 -17.08
N ASP A 68 -8.51 6.04 -18.01
CA ASP A 68 -9.59 5.96 -19.01
C ASP A 68 -10.79 5.22 -18.40
N PRO A 69 -11.98 5.85 -18.29
CA PRO A 69 -13.17 5.19 -17.78
C PRO A 69 -13.62 4.04 -18.67
N PHE A 70 -13.89 2.87 -18.06
CA PHE A 70 -14.48 1.72 -18.76
C PHE A 70 -15.77 2.11 -19.49
N GLN A 71 -15.82 1.83 -20.80
CA GLN A 71 -17.03 1.97 -21.61
C GLN A 71 -17.68 0.58 -21.76
N PRO A 72 -18.93 0.38 -21.31
CA PRO A 72 -19.62 -0.90 -21.46
C PRO A 72 -19.86 -1.21 -22.93
N GLN A 73 -19.54 -2.44 -23.34
CA GLN A 73 -19.76 -2.92 -24.70
C GLN A 73 -21.22 -3.40 -24.85
N PRO A 74 -21.88 -3.14 -25.99
CA PRO A 74 -23.24 -3.63 -26.22
C PRO A 74 -23.30 -5.16 -26.16
N PRO A 75 -24.45 -5.74 -25.70
CA PRO A 75 -24.62 -7.18 -25.65
C PRO A 75 -24.50 -7.80 -27.06
N PRO A 76 -24.00 -9.06 -27.17
CA PRO A 76 -23.90 -9.74 -28.45
C PRO A 76 -25.28 -9.95 -29.07
N THR A 77 -25.38 -9.80 -30.39
CA THR A 77 -26.60 -10.08 -31.16
C THR A 77 -26.83 -11.58 -31.30
N THR A 78 -28.04 -12.04 -30.98
CA THR A 78 -28.49 -13.42 -31.22
C THR A 78 -28.57 -13.69 -32.73
N ASN A 79 -27.94 -14.78 -33.19
CA ASN A 79 -28.08 -15.34 -34.55
C ASN A 79 -29.42 -16.06 -34.71
#